data_AF-A0A7S3MCW8-F1
#
_entry.id   AF-A0A7S3MCW8-F1
#
_cell.length_a   1.000
_cell.length_b   1.000
_cell.length_c   1.000
_cell.angle_alpha   90.00
_cell.angle_beta   90.00
_cell.angle_gamma   90.00
#
_symmetry.space_group_name_H-M   'P 1'
#
loop_
_entity.id
_entity.type
_entity.pdbx_description
1 polymer ?
#
loop_
_entity_poly.entity_id
_entity_poly.type
_entity_poly.pdbx_seq_one_letter_code
_entity_poly.pdbx_strand_id
1 'polypeptide(L)'
;RKRWSLFDCDEYQVVSNESMQLAPGLRTVAITSDLKCEKGGEFGTALNNDIFALVWKQVIDGGRYKYNDWTVKVDPDCAFFPQRLRVAVAFHPDTYHGIYLNNCKFGLHGPIEVFSRNAVTAWALN
;
A
#
# COMPACT_ATOMS: atom_id res chain seq x y z
N ARG A 1 2.41 15.08 -24.14
CA ARG A 1 2.03 13.78 -23.54
C ARG A 1 2.10 13.91 -22.03
N LYS A 2 0.99 13.72 -21.30
CA LYS A 2 1.00 13.69 -19.82
C LYS A 2 1.58 12.34 -19.40
N ARG A 3 2.63 12.33 -18.58
CA ARG A 3 3.22 11.11 -18.00
C ARG A 3 2.56 10.90 -16.64
N TRP A 4 2.18 9.66 -16.36
CA TRP A 4 1.60 9.27 -15.07
C TRP A 4 2.61 8.43 -14.31
N SER A 5 2.66 8.61 -13.00
CA SER A 5 3.55 7.88 -12.10
C SER A 5 2.80 7.39 -10.87
N LEU A 6 3.33 6.34 -10.24
CA LEU A 6 2.92 5.93 -8.90
C LEU A 6 3.10 7.05 -7.86
N PHE A 7 3.91 8.06 -8.17
CA PHE A 7 4.13 9.25 -7.34
C PHE A 7 3.10 10.38 -7.57
N ASP A 8 2.06 10.20 -8.39
CA ASP A 8 1.00 11.21 -8.63
C ASP A 8 -0.15 11.18 -7.59
N CYS A 9 0.03 10.46 -6.49
CA CYS A 9 -0.84 10.55 -5.31
C CYS A 9 -0.65 11.91 -4.61
N ASP A 10 -1.65 12.33 -3.82
CA ASP A 10 -1.57 13.59 -3.07
C ASP A 10 -0.46 13.55 -2.00
N GLU A 11 -0.14 12.34 -1.52
CA GLU A 11 0.99 12.04 -0.66
C GLU A 11 1.56 10.65 -1.00
N TYR A 12 2.86 10.45 -0.80
CA TYR A 12 3.50 9.14 -0.97
C TYR A 12 4.68 8.93 0.01
N GLN A 13 5.03 7.66 0.20
CA GLN A 13 6.27 7.20 0.81
C GLN A 13 6.73 5.91 0.13
N VAL A 14 8.02 5.61 0.24
CA VAL A 14 8.58 4.34 -0.22
C VAL A 14 9.12 3.59 0.99
N VAL A 15 8.71 2.35 1.17
CA VAL A 15 9.18 1.47 2.26
C VAL A 15 10.22 0.51 1.70
N SER A 16 11.31 0.28 2.44
CA SER A 16 12.41 -0.60 2.04
C SER A 16 13.05 -1.26 3.27
N ASN A 17 13.98 -2.20 3.08
CA ASN A 17 14.82 -2.74 4.14
C ASN A 17 15.87 -1.73 4.64
N GLU A 18 16.17 -0.71 3.84
CA GLU A 18 17.19 0.30 4.15
C GLU A 18 16.66 1.71 3.92
N SER A 19 17.26 2.71 4.59
CA SER A 19 17.02 4.12 4.27
C SER A 19 18.00 4.59 3.21
N MET A 20 17.52 4.79 2.00
CA MET A 20 18.29 5.24 0.85
C MET A 20 17.63 6.44 0.17
N GLN A 21 18.43 7.27 -0.48
CA GLN A 21 17.94 8.37 -1.31
C GLN A 21 17.57 7.82 -2.70
N LEU A 22 16.30 7.93 -3.10
CA LEU A 22 15.85 7.49 -4.44
C LEU A 22 15.90 8.62 -5.47
N ALA A 23 15.61 9.84 -5.02
CA ALA A 23 15.65 11.08 -5.81
C ALA A 23 15.84 12.26 -4.85
N PRO A 24 16.22 13.47 -5.31
CA PRO A 24 16.29 14.65 -4.46
C PRO A 24 15.00 14.85 -3.65
N GLY A 25 15.10 14.88 -2.32
CA GLY A 25 13.96 15.02 -1.40
C GLY A 25 13.15 13.74 -1.15
N LEU A 26 13.43 12.62 -1.82
CA LEU A 26 12.75 11.33 -1.60
C LEU A 26 13.70 10.29 -1.00
N ARG A 27 13.41 9.87 0.23
CA ARG A 27 14.08 8.79 0.94
C ARG A 27 13.13 7.65 1.25
N THR A 28 13.64 6.43 1.29
CA THR A 28 12.89 5.28 1.78
C THR A 28 12.80 5.29 3.31
N VAL A 29 11.70 4.72 3.82
CA VAL A 29 11.49 4.39 5.22
C VAL A 29 11.88 2.93 5.44
N ALA A 30 12.83 2.69 6.34
CA ALA A 30 13.33 1.34 6.61
C ALA A 30 12.38 0.54 7.51
N ILE A 31 12.23 -0.75 7.23
CA ILE A 31 11.60 -1.73 8.12
C ILE A 31 12.59 -2.84 8.48
N THR A 32 12.36 -3.50 9.62
CA THR A 32 13.19 -4.62 10.10
C THR A 32 12.84 -5.92 9.36
N SER A 33 13.16 -5.98 8.07
CA SER A 33 13.02 -7.14 7.18
C SER A 33 14.03 -7.01 6.06
N ASP A 34 14.55 -8.12 5.54
CA ASP A 34 15.41 -8.11 4.34
C ASP A 34 14.60 -8.11 3.02
N LEU A 35 13.25 -8.09 3.12
CA LEU A 35 12.29 -8.14 2.01
C LEU A 35 12.45 -9.38 1.11
N LYS A 36 13.07 -10.45 1.61
CA LYS A 36 13.20 -11.72 0.88
C LYS A 36 12.18 -12.72 1.40
N CYS A 37 11.60 -13.47 0.48
CA CYS A 37 10.72 -14.58 0.80
C CYS A 37 10.99 -15.76 -0.12
N GLU A 38 10.59 -16.94 0.32
CA GLU A 38 10.58 -18.12 -0.52
C GLU A 38 9.49 -18.04 -1.59
N LYS A 39 9.58 -18.92 -2.58
CA LYS A 39 8.49 -19.19 -3.53
C LYS A 39 7.91 -20.56 -3.23
N GLY A 40 6.59 -20.68 -3.24
CA GLY A 40 5.93 -21.93 -2.92
C GLY A 40 4.41 -21.83 -2.99
N GLY A 41 3.75 -22.72 -2.24
CA GLY A 41 2.30 -22.87 -2.28
C GLY A 41 1.79 -23.52 -3.59
N GLU A 42 0.47 -23.67 -3.69
CA GLU A 42 -0.22 -24.30 -4.82
C GLU A 42 0.14 -23.64 -6.17
N PHE A 43 0.41 -22.34 -6.16
CA PHE A 43 0.65 -21.54 -7.36
C PHE A 43 2.13 -21.23 -7.61
N GLY A 44 3.06 -21.68 -6.76
CA GLY A 44 4.49 -21.42 -6.92
C GLY A 44 4.88 -19.94 -6.86
N THR A 45 4.13 -19.12 -6.11
CA THR A 45 4.30 -17.66 -6.01
C THR A 45 5.17 -17.26 -4.81
N ALA A 46 5.57 -16.00 -4.76
CA ALA A 46 6.26 -15.42 -3.60
C ALA A 46 5.39 -15.50 -2.34
N LEU A 47 5.96 -15.95 -1.22
CA LEU A 47 5.30 -16.08 0.08
C LEU A 47 5.60 -14.86 0.96
N ASN A 48 5.13 -13.69 0.53
CA ASN A 48 5.50 -12.37 1.09
C ASN A 48 4.49 -11.77 2.08
N ASN A 49 3.53 -12.57 2.58
CA ASN A 49 2.47 -12.09 3.48
C ASN A 49 3.03 -11.37 4.72
N ASP A 50 4.02 -11.96 5.39
CA ASP A 50 4.62 -11.38 6.61
C ASP A 50 5.41 -10.09 6.31
N ILE A 51 6.03 -10.02 5.14
CA ILE A 51 6.72 -8.81 4.68
C ILE A 51 5.71 -7.67 4.51
N PHE A 52 4.57 -7.93 3.87
CA PHE A 52 3.54 -6.91 3.69
C PHE A 52 2.84 -6.54 4.99
N ALA A 53 2.69 -7.47 5.94
CA ALA A 53 2.25 -7.13 7.29
C ALA A 53 3.19 -6.14 7.98
N LEU A 54 4.51 -6.27 7.83
CA LEU A 54 5.49 -5.30 8.35
C LEU A 54 5.42 -3.95 7.62
N VAL A 55 5.17 -3.94 6.30
CA VAL A 55 4.96 -2.70 5.54
C VAL A 55 3.72 -1.96 6.05
N TRP A 56 2.59 -2.65 6.25
CA TRP A 56 1.38 -2.05 6.80
C TRP A 56 1.56 -1.58 8.24
N LYS A 57 2.29 -2.36 9.06
CA LYS A 57 2.67 -1.92 10.41
C LYS A 57 3.42 -0.59 10.36
N GLN A 58 4.38 -0.44 9.43
CA GLN A 58 5.06 0.84 9.25
C GLN A 58 4.04 1.95 8.95
N VAL A 59 3.15 1.75 7.96
CA VAL A 59 2.16 2.77 7.55
C VAL A 59 1.28 3.19 8.73
N ILE A 60 0.86 2.23 9.55
CA ILE A 60 0.06 2.43 10.76
C ILE A 60 0.84 3.25 11.79
N ASP A 61 2.05 2.81 12.14
CA ASP A 61 2.91 3.45 13.15
C ASP A 61 3.29 4.88 12.72
N GLY A 62 3.50 5.11 11.42
CA GLY A 62 3.79 6.42 10.85
C GLY A 62 2.60 7.37 10.82
N GLY A 63 1.36 6.85 10.87
CA GLY A 63 0.14 7.62 11.03
C GLY A 63 -0.26 8.54 9.87
N ARG A 64 0.54 8.63 8.79
CA ARG A 64 0.29 9.52 7.64
C ARG A 64 -1.04 9.22 6.93
N TYR A 65 -1.48 7.96 6.96
CA TYR A 65 -2.77 7.54 6.41
C TYR A 65 -3.95 8.36 6.98
N LYS A 66 -3.82 8.90 8.20
CA LYS A 66 -4.87 9.69 8.87
C LYS A 66 -5.15 11.02 8.18
N TYR A 67 -4.22 11.53 7.35
CA TYR A 67 -4.37 12.78 6.61
C TYR A 67 -4.93 12.60 5.20
N ASN A 68 -5.17 11.36 4.77
CA ASN A 68 -5.67 11.02 3.45
C ASN A 68 -6.98 10.26 3.57
N ASP A 69 -7.89 10.38 2.61
CA ASP A 69 -9.16 9.64 2.64
C ASP A 69 -8.97 8.16 2.28
N TRP A 70 -7.95 7.89 1.45
CA TRP A 70 -7.62 6.58 0.93
C TRP A 70 -6.11 6.37 0.96
N THR A 71 -5.69 5.14 1.29
CA THR A 71 -4.32 4.66 1.27
C THR A 71 -4.23 3.46 0.34
N VAL A 72 -3.19 3.44 -0.49
CA VAL A 72 -2.92 2.34 -1.41
C VAL A 72 -1.48 1.88 -1.25
N LYS A 73 -1.28 0.58 -1.03
CA LYS A 73 0.02 -0.08 -1.16
C LYS A 73 0.18 -0.53 -2.60
N VAL A 74 1.30 -0.20 -3.22
CA VAL A 74 1.61 -0.48 -4.62
C VAL A 74 3.01 -1.09 -4.71
N ASP A 75 3.14 -2.24 -5.38
CA ASP A 75 4.46 -2.82 -5.68
C ASP A 75 5.23 -1.97 -6.71
N PRO A 76 6.56 -1.87 -6.62
CA PRO A 76 7.34 -0.98 -7.48
C PRO A 76 7.34 -1.36 -8.97
N ASP A 77 6.99 -2.59 -9.31
CA ASP A 77 6.84 -3.08 -10.69
C ASP A 77 5.39 -2.98 -11.21
N CYS A 78 4.46 -2.47 -10.40
CA CYS A 78 3.06 -2.36 -10.74
C CYS A 78 2.77 -1.15 -11.64
N ALA A 79 2.03 -1.36 -12.72
CA ALA A 79 1.45 -0.28 -13.52
C ALA A 79 0.25 0.34 -12.79
N PHE A 80 0.48 1.41 -12.04
CA PHE A 80 -0.54 2.10 -11.24
C PHE A 80 -0.84 3.51 -11.77
N PHE A 81 -2.12 3.87 -11.81
CA PHE A 81 -2.63 5.17 -12.28
C PHE A 81 -3.51 5.79 -11.18
N PRO A 82 -2.97 6.70 -10.35
CA PRO A 82 -3.72 7.26 -9.21
C PRO A 82 -5.08 7.84 -9.58
N GLN A 83 -5.24 8.41 -10.78
CA GLN A 83 -6.49 9.01 -11.24
C GLN A 83 -7.57 7.97 -11.50
N ARG A 84 -7.20 6.77 -11.94
CA ARG A 84 -8.16 5.66 -12.08
C ARG A 84 -8.68 5.24 -10.71
N LEU A 85 -7.81 5.22 -9.70
CA LEU A 85 -8.23 4.93 -8.33
C LEU A 85 -9.18 6.02 -7.82
N ARG A 86 -8.86 7.31 -8.02
CA ARG A 86 -9.74 8.43 -7.63
C ARG A 86 -11.15 8.27 -8.21
N VAL A 87 -11.27 7.90 -9.49
CA VAL A 87 -12.58 7.64 -10.12
C VAL A 87 -13.28 6.44 -9.48
N ALA A 88 -12.56 5.35 -9.21
CA ALA A 88 -13.14 4.16 -8.61
C ALA A 88 -13.67 4.40 -7.18
N VAL A 89 -12.97 5.20 -6.38
CA VAL A 89 -13.35 5.48 -4.99
C VAL A 89 -14.31 6.68 -4.85
N ALA A 90 -14.54 7.46 -5.90
CA ALA A 90 -15.37 8.67 -5.86
C ALA A 90 -16.80 8.43 -5.33
N PHE A 91 -17.35 7.24 -5.58
CA PHE A 91 -18.70 6.86 -5.14
C PHE A 91 -18.72 5.97 -3.89
N HIS A 92 -17.57 5.81 -3.25
CA HIS A 92 -17.38 5.00 -2.05
C HIS A 92 -16.86 5.91 -0.93
N PRO A 93 -17.70 6.77 -0.33
CA PRO A 93 -17.26 7.57 0.81
C PRO A 93 -16.85 6.63 1.96
N ASP A 94 -15.83 7.04 2.72
CA ASP A 94 -15.40 6.27 3.89
C ASP A 94 -16.58 6.07 4.86
N THR A 95 -16.66 4.90 5.47
CA THR A 95 -17.74 4.53 6.39
C THR A 95 -17.19 4.34 7.79
N TYR A 96 -18.07 4.28 8.80
CA TYR A 96 -17.66 4.02 10.18
C TYR A 96 -16.82 2.73 10.34
N HIS A 97 -17.12 1.70 9.55
CA HIS A 97 -16.38 0.43 9.59
C HIS A 97 -15.15 0.40 8.67
N GLY A 98 -14.93 1.46 7.90
CA GLY A 98 -13.95 1.47 6.83
C GLY A 98 -14.36 0.61 5.63
N ILE A 99 -13.76 0.93 4.50
CA ILE A 99 -13.82 0.18 3.25
C ILE A 99 -12.42 -0.33 2.89
N TYR A 100 -12.34 -1.61 2.52
CA TYR A 100 -11.23 -2.17 1.76
C TYR A 100 -11.76 -2.62 0.39
N LEU A 101 -10.99 -2.38 -0.68
CA LEU A 101 -11.39 -2.81 -2.03
C LEU A 101 -10.90 -4.24 -2.26
N ASN A 102 -11.84 -5.20 -2.28
CA ASN A 102 -11.49 -6.59 -2.50
C ASN A 102 -11.27 -6.89 -4.00
N ASN A 103 -10.02 -7.05 -4.38
CA ASN A 103 -9.58 -7.42 -5.73
C ASN A 103 -9.43 -8.95 -5.93
N CYS A 104 -9.44 -9.74 -4.86
CA CYS A 104 -9.20 -11.19 -4.93
C CYS A 104 -10.19 -11.96 -4.06
N LYS A 105 -10.79 -13.04 -4.58
CA LYS A 105 -11.71 -13.87 -3.78
C LYS A 105 -11.11 -14.43 -2.48
N PHE A 106 -9.78 -14.44 -2.36
CA PHE A 106 -9.02 -14.89 -1.19
C PHE A 106 -8.59 -13.74 -0.25
N GLY A 107 -9.05 -12.51 -0.48
CA GLY A 107 -8.77 -11.35 0.37
C GLY A 107 -7.61 -10.49 -0.11
N LEU A 108 -6.80 -9.98 0.83
CA LEU A 108 -5.69 -9.06 0.56
C LEU A 108 -4.55 -9.77 -0.17
N HIS A 109 -4.51 -9.61 -1.49
CA HIS A 109 -3.52 -10.23 -2.34
C HIS A 109 -3.17 -9.33 -3.52
N GLY A 110 -1.89 -9.34 -3.88
CA GLY A 110 -1.38 -8.81 -5.14
C GLY A 110 -0.68 -7.45 -5.01
N PRO A 111 -0.40 -6.84 -6.16
CA PRO A 111 0.47 -5.66 -6.21
C PRO A 111 -0.22 -4.37 -5.79
N ILE A 112 -1.54 -4.38 -5.58
CA ILE A 112 -2.34 -3.23 -5.18
C ILE A 112 -3.27 -3.64 -4.04
N GLU A 113 -3.20 -2.93 -2.92
CA GLU A 113 -4.09 -3.09 -1.78
C GLU A 113 -4.61 -1.71 -1.36
N VAL A 114 -5.93 -1.54 -1.32
CA VAL A 114 -6.58 -0.22 -1.16
C VAL A 114 -7.49 -0.22 0.06
N PHE A 115 -7.27 0.76 0.92
CA PHE A 115 -8.03 0.95 2.16
C PHE A 115 -8.41 2.41 2.33
N SER A 116 -9.64 2.64 2.76
CA SER A 116 -10.05 3.93 3.31
C SER A 116 -9.36 4.21 4.64
N ARG A 117 -9.41 5.47 5.10
CA ARG A 117 -8.83 5.88 6.39
C ARG A 117 -9.33 5.03 7.55
N ASN A 118 -10.64 4.88 7.69
CA ASN A 118 -11.22 4.11 8.80
C ASN A 118 -10.89 2.62 8.72
N ALA A 119 -10.66 2.07 7.52
CA ALA A 119 -10.23 0.68 7.38
C ALA A 119 -8.79 0.48 7.90
N VAL A 120 -7.87 1.41 7.63
CA VAL A 120 -6.53 1.38 8.22
C VAL A 120 -6.59 1.62 9.73
N THR A 121 -7.48 2.50 10.21
CA THR A 121 -7.71 2.66 11.66
C THR A 121 -8.23 1.39 12.31
N ALA A 122 -9.18 0.69 11.69
CA ALA A 122 -9.70 -0.57 12.20
C ALA A 122 -8.60 -1.65 12.24
N TRP A 123 -7.71 -1.69 11.25
CA TRP A 123 -6.53 -2.57 11.29
C TRP A 123 -5.64 -2.23 12.48
N ALA A 124 -5.32 -0.95 12.69
CA ALA A 124 -4.43 -0.52 13.78
C ALA A 124 -4.92 -0.82 15.21
N LEU A 125 -6.21 -1.13 15.38
CA LEU A 125 -6.82 -1.45 16.68
C LEU A 125 -6.84 -2.96 17.00
N ASN A 126 -6.45 -3.82 16.05
CA ASN A 126 -6.29 -5.26 16.22
C ASN A 126 -4.82 -5.64 16.40
#